data_AF-A0A383C5T3-F1
#
_entry.id   AF-A0A383C5T3-F1
#
_cell.length_a   1.000
_cell.length_b   1.000
_cell.length_c   1.000
_cell.angle_alpha   90.00
_cell.angle_beta   90.00
_cell.angle_gamma   90.00
#
_symmetry.space_group_name_H-M   'P 1'
#
loop_
_entity.id
_entity.type
_entity.pdbx_description
1 polymer ?
#
loop_
_entity_poly.entity_id
_entity_poly.type
_entity_poly.pdbx_seq_one_letter_code
_entity_poly.pdbx_strand_id
1 'polypeptide(L)'
;MKIGIVGIGVVGNAHRFGFQKLGHDVSFHDTAHDTKLEDVIDTEVVYICVPTPSLSDGQCDTSIVCQVVDDLVLGGYEGVIAIKSTIKP
;
A
#
# COMPACT_ATOMS: atom_id res chain seq x y z
N MET A 1 11.76 6.54 -10.49
CA MET A 1 10.40 6.94 -10.07
C MET A 1 10.37 7.01 -8.56
N LYS A 2 9.49 7.85 -8.01
CA LYS A 2 9.11 7.80 -6.59
C LYS A 2 7.95 6.82 -6.44
N ILE A 3 8.13 5.78 -5.63
CA ILE A 3 7.16 4.70 -5.43
C ILE A 3 6.79 4.64 -3.95
N GLY A 4 5.50 4.71 -3.67
CA GLY A 4 4.94 4.49 -2.34
C GLY A 4 4.50 3.04 -2.16
N ILE A 5 4.62 2.52 -0.95
CA ILE A 5 4.08 1.20 -0.58
C ILE A 5 3.32 1.34 0.74
N VAL A 6 2.08 0.88 0.79
CA VAL A 6 1.28 0.83 2.03
C VAL A 6 1.12 -0.62 2.46
N GLY A 7 1.65 -0.97 3.63
CA GLY A 7 1.77 -2.33 4.14
C GLY A 7 3.09 -2.98 3.76
N ILE A 8 3.96 -3.22 4.74
CA ILE A 8 5.30 -3.81 4.64
C ILE A 8 5.32 -5.20 5.30
N GLY A 9 4.31 -6.00 4.99
CA GLY A 9 4.34 -7.45 5.21
C GLY A 9 5.31 -8.16 4.26
N VAL A 10 5.10 -9.46 4.02
CA VAL A 10 5.92 -10.23 3.07
C VAL A 10 5.85 -9.65 1.65
N VAL A 11 4.63 -9.34 1.18
CA VAL A 11 4.39 -8.82 -0.18
C VAL A 11 4.98 -7.41 -0.33
N GLY A 12 4.73 -6.53 0.65
CA GLY A 12 5.25 -5.15 0.64
C GLY A 12 6.78 -5.10 0.66
N ASN A 13 7.42 -5.91 1.52
CA ASN A 13 8.89 -6.00 1.56
C ASN A 13 9.49 -6.49 0.24
N ALA A 14 8.85 -7.46 -0.43
CA ALA A 14 9.31 -7.94 -1.72
C ALA A 14 9.26 -6.83 -2.80
N HIS A 15 8.19 -6.02 -2.81
CA HIS A 15 8.08 -4.87 -3.71
C HIS A 15 9.12 -3.80 -3.38
N ARG A 16 9.27 -3.45 -2.09
CA ARG A 16 10.26 -2.46 -1.62
C ARG A 16 11.66 -2.86 -2.07
N PHE A 17 12.06 -4.09 -1.77
CA PHE A 17 13.37 -4.62 -2.16
C PHE A 17 13.55 -4.62 -3.68
N GLY A 18 12.57 -5.12 -4.43
CA GLY A 18 12.63 -5.18 -5.88
C GLY A 18 12.79 -3.80 -6.53
N PHE A 19 11.96 -2.83 -6.14
CA PHE A 19 12.01 -1.47 -6.67
C PHE A 19 13.28 -0.72 -6.28
N GLN A 20 13.74 -0.85 -5.03
CA GLN A 20 15.02 -0.28 -4.61
C GLN A 20 16.20 -0.88 -5.38
N LYS A 21 16.20 -2.19 -5.62
CA LYS A 21 17.23 -2.87 -6.40
C LYS A 21 17.27 -2.39 -7.87
N LEU A 22 16.14 -1.96 -8.40
CA LEU A 22 16.03 -1.36 -9.74
C LEU A 22 16.39 0.14 -9.78
N GLY A 23 16.77 0.73 -8.65
CA GLY A 23 17.20 2.13 -8.56
C GLY A 23 16.05 3.13 -8.45
N HIS A 24 14.86 2.71 -8.02
CA HIS A 24 13.76 3.62 -7.72
C HIS A 24 13.88 4.20 -6.30
N ASP A 25 13.30 5.38 -6.10
CA ASP A 25 13.13 5.99 -4.79
C ASP A 25 11.85 5.43 -4.17
N VAL A 26 11.95 4.83 -2.98
CA VAL A 26 10.86 4.06 -2.38
C VAL A 26 10.60 4.55 -0.96
N SER A 27 9.43 5.14 -0.76
CA SER A 27 8.87 5.44 0.56
C SER A 27 7.79 4.41 0.92
N PHE A 28 7.47 4.31 2.20
CA PHE A 28 6.45 3.38 2.65
C PHE A 28 5.72 3.87 3.90
N HIS A 29 4.51 3.36 4.09
CA HIS A 29 3.75 3.47 5.31
C HIS A 29 3.33 2.08 5.80
N ASP A 30 3.53 1.81 7.09
CA ASP A 30 2.96 0.65 7.77
C ASP A 30 2.74 0.99 9.25
N THR A 31 1.59 0.57 9.79
CA THR A 31 1.20 0.84 11.19
C THR A 31 2.12 0.21 12.24
N ALA A 32 2.91 -0.82 11.87
CA ALA A 32 3.91 -1.44 12.74
C ALA A 32 5.23 -0.65 12.79
N HIS A 33 5.34 0.42 12.00
CA HIS A 33 6.53 1.26 11.91
C HIS A 33 6.18 2.72 12.23
N ASP A 34 7.19 3.50 12.63
CA ASP A 34 7.05 4.94 12.85
C ASP A 34 7.09 5.68 11.50
N THR A 35 6.01 5.51 10.73
CA THR A 35 5.79 6.11 9.41
C THR A 35 4.37 6.61 9.33
N LYS A 36 4.09 7.53 8.41
CA LYS A 36 2.76 8.06 8.19
C LYS A 36 2.34 7.94 6.73
N LEU A 37 1.04 8.01 6.49
CA LEU A 37 0.53 7.92 5.12
C LEU A 37 1.02 9.10 4.26
N GLU A 38 1.27 10.26 4.87
CA GLU A 38 1.85 11.43 4.19
C GLU A 38 3.23 11.16 3.56
N ASP A 39 3.98 10.17 4.10
CA ASP A 39 5.29 9.79 3.58
C ASP A 39 5.22 9.16 2.16
N VAL A 40 4.03 8.75 1.71
CA VAL A 40 3.81 8.19 0.37
C VAL A 40 3.04 9.12 -0.58
N ILE A 41 2.61 10.31 -0.13
CA ILE A 41 1.76 11.20 -0.95
C ILE A 41 2.51 11.81 -2.14
N ASP A 42 3.80 12.16 -1.97
CA ASP A 42 4.64 12.74 -3.04
C ASP A 42 5.23 11.66 -3.99
N THR A 43 4.49 10.56 -4.22
CA THR A 43 4.95 9.45 -5.08
C THR A 43 4.11 9.31 -6.35
N GLU A 44 4.70 8.78 -7.42
CA GLU A 44 4.04 8.63 -8.71
C GLU A 44 3.04 7.47 -8.74
N VAL A 45 3.32 6.42 -7.95
CA VAL A 45 2.46 5.24 -7.77
C VAL A 45 2.55 4.73 -6.34
N VAL A 46 1.40 4.41 -5.75
CA VAL A 46 1.30 3.74 -4.44
C VAL A 46 0.80 2.32 -4.62
N TYR A 47 1.60 1.35 -4.15
CA TYR A 47 1.20 -0.06 -4.09
C TYR A 47 0.57 -0.39 -2.74
N ILE A 48 -0.71 -0.77 -2.75
CA ILE A 48 -1.41 -1.22 -1.54
C ILE A 48 -1.16 -2.71 -1.35
N CYS A 49 -0.42 -3.06 -0.31
CA CYS A 49 0.02 -4.41 0.06
C CYS A 49 -0.45 -4.80 1.48
N VAL A 50 -1.58 -4.25 1.93
CA VAL A 50 -2.16 -4.51 3.25
C VAL A 50 -2.86 -5.87 3.34
N PRO A 51 -3.05 -6.44 4.55
CA PRO A 51 -3.77 -7.69 4.73
C PRO A 51 -5.22 -7.62 4.26
N THR A 52 -5.71 -8.74 3.74
CA THR A 52 -7.11 -8.98 3.39
C THR A 52 -7.56 -10.31 4.02
N PRO A 53 -7.71 -10.35 5.37
CA PRO A 53 -7.98 -11.58 6.09
C PRO A 53 -9.34 -12.18 5.72
N SER A 54 -9.56 -13.44 6.09
CA SER A 54 -10.88 -14.06 5.94
C SER A 54 -11.80 -13.65 7.09
N LEU A 55 -13.02 -13.24 6.75
CA LEU A 55 -14.12 -13.07 7.71
C LEU A 55 -14.60 -14.42 8.23
N SER A 56 -15.44 -14.39 9.27
CA SER A 56 -16.01 -15.60 9.89
C SER A 56 -16.85 -16.45 8.94
N ASP A 57 -17.41 -15.84 7.90
CA ASP A 57 -18.17 -16.48 6.82
C ASP A 57 -17.29 -16.91 5.63
N GLY A 58 -15.97 -16.77 5.73
CA GLY A 58 -15.00 -17.11 4.69
C GLY A 58 -14.87 -16.06 3.58
N GLN A 59 -15.55 -14.93 3.67
CA GLN A 59 -15.37 -13.85 2.71
C GLN A 59 -14.05 -13.12 2.91
N CYS A 60 -13.56 -12.48 1.84
CA CYS A 60 -12.34 -11.67 1.90
C CYS A 60 -12.70 -10.31 2.52
N ASP A 61 -12.08 -9.99 3.65
CA ASP A 61 -12.21 -8.67 4.26
C ASP A 61 -11.35 -7.66 3.48
N THR A 62 -12.01 -6.67 2.89
CA THR A 62 -11.37 -5.61 2.10
C THR A 62 -11.38 -4.26 2.81
N SER A 63 -11.88 -4.20 4.05
CA SER A 63 -12.03 -2.95 4.81
C SER A 63 -10.74 -2.15 4.89
N ILE A 64 -9.60 -2.81 5.14
CA ILE A 64 -8.28 -2.17 5.22
C ILE A 64 -7.87 -1.57 3.87
N VAL A 65 -8.13 -2.27 2.76
CA VAL A 65 -7.83 -1.77 1.41
C VAL A 65 -8.68 -0.53 1.11
N CYS A 66 -9.99 -0.60 1.37
CA CYS A 66 -10.91 0.52 1.17
C CYS A 66 -10.50 1.75 2.00
N GLN A 67 -10.18 1.56 3.28
CA GLN A 67 -9.73 2.63 4.16
C GLN A 67 -8.48 3.32 3.64
N VAL A 68 -7.47 2.56 3.21
CA VAL A 68 -6.23 3.14 2.66
C VAL A 68 -6.50 3.92 1.38
N VAL A 69 -7.39 3.43 0.49
CA VAL A 69 -7.78 4.16 -0.72
C VAL A 69 -8.45 5.48 -0.35
N ASP A 70 -9.42 5.45 0.58
CA ASP A 70 -10.12 6.65 1.03
C ASP A 70 -9.16 7.65 1.68
N ASP A 71 -8.23 7.19 2.53
CA ASP A 71 -7.24 8.04 3.19
C ASP A 71 -6.27 8.67 2.19
N LEU A 72 -5.85 7.93 1.15
CA LEU A 72 -5.01 8.47 0.07
C LEU A 72 -5.76 9.55 -0.73
N VAL A 73 -7.03 9.31 -1.07
CA VAL A 73 -7.86 10.27 -1.81
C VAL A 73 -8.12 11.52 -0.97
N LEU A 74 -8.48 11.37 0.31
CA LEU A 74 -8.68 12.48 1.24
C LEU A 74 -7.38 13.23 1.54
N GLY A 75 -6.25 12.52 1.54
CA GLY A 75 -4.90 13.08 1.65
C GLY A 75 -4.42 13.82 0.38
N GLY A 76 -5.23 13.85 -0.68
CA GLY A 76 -4.91 14.57 -1.92
C GLY A 76 -3.90 13.84 -2.81
N TYR A 77 -3.84 12.50 -2.74
CA TYR A 77 -2.99 11.72 -3.63
C TYR A 77 -3.48 11.78 -5.08
N GLU A 78 -2.65 12.31 -5.99
CA GLU A 78 -2.98 12.47 -7.42
C GLU A 78 -2.35 11.40 -8.32
N GLY A 79 -1.50 10.54 -7.76
CA GLY A 79 -0.78 9.49 -8.49
C GLY A 79 -1.61 8.23 -8.74
N VAL A 80 -0.95 7.18 -9.24
CA VAL A 80 -1.62 5.90 -9.52
C VAL A 80 -1.74 5.07 -8.25
N ILE A 81 -2.96 4.65 -7.91
CA ILE A 81 -3.19 3.67 -6.83
C ILE A 81 -3.22 2.27 -7.43
N ALA A 82 -2.24 1.44 -7.09
CA ALA A 82 -2.12 0.06 -7.55
C ALA A 82 -2.45 -0.92 -6.41
N ILE A 83 -3.62 -1.57 -6.49
CA ILE A 83 -4.03 -2.58 -5.50
C ILE A 83 -3.27 -3.87 -5.77
N LYS A 84 -2.39 -4.26 -4.83
CA LYS A 84 -1.63 -5.52 -4.90
C LYS A 84 -2.13 -6.57 -3.90
N SER A 85 -2.79 -6.14 -2.83
CA SER A 85 -3.56 -7.01 -1.94
C SER A 85 -4.54 -7.89 -2.71
N THR A 86 -4.77 -9.11 -2.23
CA THR A 86 -5.67 -10.06 -2.88
C THR A 86 -7.12 -9.66 -2.61
N ILE A 87 -7.82 -9.16 -3.63
CA ILE A 87 -9.24 -8.80 -3.56
C ILE A 87 -10.08 -9.71 -4.46
N LYS A 88 -11.38 -9.78 -4.20
CA LYS A 88 -12.33 -10.45 -5.09
C LYS A 88 -12.60 -9.56 -6.33
N PRO A 89 -12.84 -10.15 -7.53
CA PRO A 89 -13.29 -9.41 -8.72
C PRO A 89 -14.63 -8.71 -8.52
#